data_AF-A0A9P6KGS2-F1
#
_entry.id   AF-A0A9P6KGS2-F1
#
_cell.length_a   1.000
_cell.length_b   1.000
_cell.length_c   1.000
_cell.angle_alpha   90.00
_cell.angle_beta   90.00
_cell.angle_gamma   90.00
#
_symmetry.space_group_name_H-M   'P 1'
#
loop_
_entity.id
_entity.type
_entity.pdbx_description
1 polymer ?
#
loop_
_entity_poly.entity_id
_entity_poly.type
_entity_poly.pdbx_seq_one_letter_code
_entity_poly.pdbx_strand_id
1 'polypeptide(L)'
;MKAILNRHITRVRKNMLTNADLGNESYLFKAALTELRTELQILRKNDSAALAIKTEIISREIDSLNQKLREDIANLKHDIAIDMNSRKSDVREEQKALEIRNQSMSNNYMAQLGDVRTMMEAAKWETIRKGMMAIFVSATFVLLASRILLASEEEKSAVDYIDPYVSHSNAQNNSDGMVPDSFLPLQAVKALNASQVRYLNLHEYQSKQLMAKHNINVQRFAIAESIEQSENAALGLKADEIVIKAQIHAGGRGKGEFSNGLKSGVHLTKDPKKVPEIVSQMLGYKLKTKQTSEDGVLVSKVMIAEALDIAKETYFAILMDRDSGGPVLVGSPDGGMDIEQVAATNPDHIYKTVIDIDSGPTEQQTLDMAMKLGFTGKSVAEASEQMQNLYQLFLDVDATQVEINPFGLTPQNNVVCFDAKISFDDNASFKHPELEQMRDTTEEDPREVEAERCGLNYVGMDGNIGCLVNGAGLALATMDIIKLHGATPANFLDVGGGATTTQVSQAFKILTDDKNVKTILVNIFGGIASCLTIAEGLVTALQNMPKVTVPIVVRLQGNQVEEGKECLRRSGMDITLRDDLDEAAQQSVLLASA
;
A
#
# COMPACT_ATOMS: atom_id res chain seq x y z
N MET A 1 24.59 -77.88 -72.89
CA MET A 1 25.32 -76.97 -71.96
C MET A 1 25.95 -75.76 -72.66
N LYS A 2 26.80 -75.94 -73.69
CA LYS A 2 27.45 -74.83 -74.45
C LYS A 2 26.48 -73.79 -75.03
N ALA A 3 25.34 -74.23 -75.57
CA ALA A 3 24.32 -73.33 -76.12
C ALA A 3 23.60 -72.47 -75.06
N ILE A 4 23.42 -73.00 -73.84
CA ILE A 4 22.83 -72.28 -72.71
C ILE A 4 23.82 -71.22 -72.23
N LEU A 5 25.10 -71.58 -72.10
CA LEU A 5 26.15 -70.66 -71.70
C LEU A 5 26.28 -69.48 -72.68
N ASN A 6 26.27 -69.75 -73.99
CA ASN A 6 26.29 -68.69 -74.99
C ASN A 6 25.07 -67.76 -74.88
N ARG A 7 23.86 -68.32 -74.69
CA ARG A 7 22.64 -67.53 -74.55
C ARG A 7 22.69 -66.60 -73.32
N HIS A 8 23.23 -67.08 -72.21
CA HIS A 8 23.44 -66.27 -71.01
C HIS A 8 24.52 -65.20 -71.21
N ILE A 9 25.64 -65.52 -71.84
CA ILE A 9 26.72 -64.56 -72.13
C ILE A 9 26.23 -63.43 -73.06
N THR A 10 25.42 -63.75 -74.08
CA THR A 10 24.85 -62.72 -74.96
C THR A 10 23.87 -61.80 -74.22
N ARG A 11 23.07 -62.35 -73.29
CA ARG A 11 22.13 -61.56 -72.48
C ARG A 11 22.86 -60.62 -71.50
N VAL A 12 23.96 -61.09 -70.90
CA VAL A 12 24.81 -60.26 -70.03
C VAL A 12 25.47 -59.13 -70.82
N ARG A 13 26.01 -59.41 -72.02
CA ARG A 13 26.60 -58.37 -72.88
C ARG A 13 25.63 -57.28 -73.30
N LYS A 14 24.35 -57.61 -73.50
CA LYS A 14 23.34 -56.64 -73.95
C LYS A 14 22.88 -55.68 -72.84
N ASN A 15 23.07 -56.07 -71.58
CA ASN A 15 22.63 -55.30 -70.41
C ASN A 15 23.79 -54.65 -69.63
N MET A 16 25.04 -54.82 -70.09
CA MET A 16 26.18 -54.11 -69.51
C MET A 16 26.32 -52.75 -70.19
N LEU A 17 26.11 -51.68 -69.41
CA LEU A 17 26.53 -50.33 -69.77
C LEU A 17 28.03 -50.36 -70.03
N THR A 18 28.47 -49.77 -71.14
CA THR A 18 29.91 -49.70 -71.42
C THR A 18 30.55 -48.68 -70.49
N ASN A 19 31.85 -48.81 -70.20
CA ASN A 19 32.59 -47.80 -69.44
C ASN A 19 32.51 -46.41 -70.10
N ALA A 20 32.29 -46.34 -71.41
CA ALA A 20 32.08 -45.09 -72.14
C ALA A 20 30.73 -44.44 -71.78
N ASP A 21 29.65 -45.23 -71.70
CA ASP A 21 28.32 -44.74 -71.31
C ASP A 21 28.33 -44.22 -69.86
N LEU A 22 28.97 -44.96 -68.96
CA LEU A 22 29.12 -44.55 -67.55
C LEU A 22 29.96 -43.27 -67.41
N GLY A 23 31.01 -43.14 -68.23
CA GLY A 23 31.84 -41.94 -68.28
C GLY A 23 31.08 -40.72 -68.77
N ASN A 24 30.20 -40.89 -69.77
CA ASN A 24 29.41 -39.81 -70.34
C ASN A 24 28.33 -39.32 -69.36
N GLU A 25 27.61 -40.24 -68.70
CA GLU A 25 26.65 -39.90 -67.64
C GLU A 25 27.33 -39.20 -66.45
N SER A 26 28.52 -39.66 -66.05
CA SER A 26 29.29 -38.99 -64.99
C SER A 26 29.72 -37.57 -65.39
N TYR A 27 30.07 -37.36 -66.66
CA TYR A 27 30.41 -36.05 -67.19
C TYR A 27 29.19 -35.10 -67.20
N LEU A 28 28.04 -35.57 -67.71
CA LEU A 28 26.80 -34.79 -67.71
C LEU A 28 26.35 -34.41 -66.29
N PHE A 29 26.44 -35.35 -65.35
CA PHE A 29 26.13 -35.09 -63.94
C PHE A 29 27.07 -34.06 -63.31
N LYS A 30 28.37 -34.11 -63.61
CA LYS A 30 29.34 -33.10 -63.14
C LYS A 30 29.09 -31.73 -63.76
N ALA A 31 28.69 -31.67 -65.03
CA ALA A 31 28.33 -30.43 -65.70
C ALA A 31 27.09 -29.78 -65.03
N ALA A 32 26.03 -30.56 -64.80
CA ALA A 32 24.82 -30.09 -64.12
C ALA A 32 25.10 -29.61 -62.69
N LEU A 33 25.95 -30.30 -61.93
CA LEU A 33 26.37 -29.86 -60.60
C LEU A 33 27.15 -28.53 -60.62
N THR A 34 27.95 -28.31 -61.67
CA THR A 34 28.73 -27.08 -61.83
C THR A 34 27.81 -25.90 -62.17
N GLU A 35 26.80 -26.13 -63.01
CA GLU A 35 25.77 -25.15 -63.35
C GLU A 35 24.95 -24.77 -62.11
N LEU A 36 24.42 -25.75 -61.37
CA LEU A 36 23.67 -25.51 -60.13
C LEU A 36 24.49 -24.76 -59.08
N ARG A 37 25.79 -25.08 -58.95
CA ARG A 37 26.69 -24.36 -58.05
C ARG A 37 26.86 -22.90 -58.43
N THR A 38 26.90 -22.61 -59.73
CA THR A 38 27.05 -21.25 -60.26
C THR A 38 25.77 -20.45 -60.01
N GLU A 39 24.60 -21.04 -60.27
CA GLU A 39 23.31 -20.40 -59.96
C GLU A 39 23.16 -20.08 -58.47
N LEU A 40 23.50 -21.03 -57.59
CA LEU A 40 23.47 -20.80 -56.14
C LEU A 40 24.41 -19.68 -55.69
N GLN A 41 25.58 -19.55 -56.32
CA GLN A 41 26.50 -18.44 -56.02
C GLN A 41 25.93 -17.09 -56.45
N ILE A 42 25.27 -17.03 -57.61
CA ILE A 42 24.63 -15.81 -58.11
C ILE A 42 23.48 -15.40 -57.20
N LEU A 43 22.60 -16.35 -56.82
CA LEU A 43 21.48 -16.09 -55.91
C LEU A 43 21.96 -15.57 -54.56
N ARG A 44 22.96 -16.22 -53.94
CA ARG A 44 23.54 -15.76 -52.68
C ARG A 44 24.12 -14.35 -52.77
N LYS A 45 24.77 -14.01 -53.88
CA LYS A 45 25.33 -12.67 -54.11
C LYS A 45 24.23 -11.62 -54.23
N ASN A 46 23.15 -11.94 -54.93
CA ASN A 46 22.00 -11.06 -55.09
C ASN A 46 21.26 -10.84 -53.77
N ASP A 47 21.01 -11.89 -52.99
CA ASP A 47 20.37 -11.80 -51.67
C ASP A 47 21.22 -10.97 -50.70
N SER A 48 22.54 -11.18 -50.70
CA SER A 48 23.47 -10.41 -49.86
C SER A 48 23.46 -8.92 -50.23
N ALA A 49 23.39 -8.60 -51.53
CA ALA A 49 23.28 -7.22 -52.00
C ALA A 49 21.94 -6.58 -51.60
N ALA A 50 20.83 -7.32 -51.71
CA ALA A 50 19.51 -6.85 -51.30
C ALA A 50 19.43 -6.60 -49.79
N LEU A 51 20.02 -7.49 -48.98
CA LEU A 51 20.15 -7.33 -47.54
C LEU A 51 20.97 -6.09 -47.17
N ALA A 52 22.11 -5.87 -47.83
CA ALA A 52 22.95 -4.70 -47.59
C ALA A 52 22.19 -3.38 -47.82
N ILE A 53 21.40 -3.29 -48.90
CA ILE A 53 20.58 -2.12 -49.21
C ILE A 53 19.51 -1.89 -48.12
N LYS A 54 18.82 -2.96 -47.69
CA LYS A 54 17.83 -2.86 -46.61
C LYS A 54 18.43 -2.39 -45.29
N THR A 55 19.61 -2.91 -44.93
CA THR A 55 20.33 -2.48 -43.73
C THR A 55 20.71 -1.01 -43.80
N GLU A 56 21.12 -0.52 -44.97
CA GLU A 56 21.45 0.90 -45.16
C GLU A 56 20.21 1.81 -45.03
N ILE A 57 19.06 1.39 -45.55
CA ILE A 57 17.79 2.12 -45.39
C ILE A 57 17.41 2.20 -43.91
N ILE A 58 17.43 1.07 -43.20
CA ILE A 58 17.10 1.01 -41.76
C ILE A 58 18.07 1.89 -40.96
N SER A 59 19.36 1.87 -41.28
CA SER A 59 20.35 2.73 -40.62
C SER A 59 20.01 4.22 -40.78
N ARG A 60 19.61 4.65 -41.98
CA ARG A 60 19.21 6.05 -42.22
C ARG A 60 17.93 6.43 -41.49
N GLU A 61 16.97 5.52 -41.38
CA GLU A 61 15.75 5.73 -40.59
C GLU A 61 16.06 5.88 -39.10
N ILE A 62 16.95 5.04 -38.56
CA ILE A 62 17.44 5.15 -37.18
C ILE A 62 18.10 6.50 -36.93
N ASP A 63 18.97 6.95 -37.84
CA ASP A 63 19.65 8.25 -37.70
C ASP A 63 18.66 9.43 -37.73
N SER A 64 17.68 9.39 -38.63
CA SER A 64 16.61 10.38 -38.72
C SER A 64 15.77 10.42 -37.43
N LEU A 65 15.40 9.25 -36.90
CA LEU A 65 14.62 9.14 -35.67
C LEU A 65 15.41 9.64 -34.46
N ASN A 66 16.72 9.32 -34.40
CA ASN A 66 17.61 9.82 -33.35
C ASN A 66 17.78 11.33 -33.41
N GLN A 67 17.83 11.94 -34.59
CA GLN A 67 17.87 13.39 -34.72
C GLN A 67 16.57 14.02 -34.21
N LYS A 68 15.41 13.49 -34.62
CA LYS A 68 14.11 13.98 -34.17
C LYS A 68 13.95 13.87 -32.66
N LEU A 69 14.36 12.75 -32.07
CA LEU A 69 14.35 12.55 -30.62
C LEU A 69 15.22 13.58 -29.88
N ARG A 70 16.39 13.94 -30.43
CA ARG A 70 17.25 14.98 -29.84
C ARG A 70 16.61 16.36 -29.90
N GLU A 71 15.93 16.69 -30.99
CA GLU A 71 15.18 17.95 -31.13
C GLU A 71 14.01 18.01 -30.14
N ASP A 72 13.23 16.93 -30.02
CA ASP A 72 12.11 16.85 -29.08
C ASP A 72 12.60 16.97 -27.61
N ILE A 73 13.70 16.29 -27.24
CA ILE A 73 14.31 16.43 -25.90
C ILE A 73 14.77 17.87 -25.65
N ALA A 74 15.34 18.54 -26.65
CA ALA A 74 15.79 19.93 -26.51
C ALA A 74 14.60 20.89 -26.30
N ASN A 75 13.52 20.69 -27.05
CA ASN A 75 12.29 21.46 -26.90
C ASN A 75 11.66 21.23 -25.51
N LEU A 76 11.53 19.98 -25.09
CA LEU A 76 10.98 19.63 -23.77
C LEU A 76 11.79 20.27 -22.64
N LYS A 77 13.12 20.26 -22.75
CA LYS A 77 14.02 20.89 -21.78
C LYS A 77 13.83 22.40 -21.72
N HIS A 78 13.55 23.04 -22.86
CA HIS A 78 13.25 24.46 -22.93
C HIS A 78 11.92 24.80 -22.23
N ASP A 79 10.87 24.02 -22.51
CA ASP A 79 9.54 24.20 -21.92
C ASP A 79 9.56 24.01 -20.40
N ILE A 80 10.24 22.96 -19.92
CA ILE A 80 10.44 22.73 -18.48
C ILE A 80 11.17 23.90 -17.83
N ALA A 81 12.16 24.49 -18.49
CA ALA A 81 12.89 25.63 -17.95
C ALA A 81 12.01 26.88 -17.85
N ILE A 82 11.11 27.10 -18.82
CA ILE A 82 10.13 28.19 -18.77
C ILE A 82 9.14 27.96 -17.61
N ASP A 83 8.57 26.77 -17.50
CA ASP A 83 7.61 26.43 -16.43
C ASP A 83 8.25 26.54 -15.04
N MET A 84 9.48 26.04 -14.87
CA MET A 84 10.23 26.19 -13.62
C MET A 84 10.45 27.66 -13.25
N ASN A 85 10.75 28.52 -14.22
CA ASN A 85 10.94 29.95 -13.94
C ASN A 85 9.62 30.63 -13.57
N SER A 86 8.50 30.26 -14.22
CA SER A 86 7.17 30.75 -13.85
C SER A 86 6.81 30.34 -12.43
N ARG A 87 6.88 29.03 -12.11
CA ARG A 87 6.61 28.53 -10.76
C ARG A 87 7.50 29.16 -9.69
N LYS A 88 8.77 29.39 -10.00
CA LYS A 88 9.69 30.08 -9.08
C LYS A 88 9.28 31.53 -8.83
N SER A 89 8.67 32.20 -9.80
CA SER A 89 8.08 33.52 -9.62
C SER A 89 6.86 33.45 -8.72
N ASP A 90 5.93 32.52 -8.99
CA ASP A 90 4.69 32.36 -8.23
C ASP A 90 4.97 32.03 -6.76
N VAL A 91 5.88 31.08 -6.49
CA VAL A 91 6.32 30.73 -5.13
C VAL A 91 6.93 31.93 -4.40
N ARG A 92 7.66 32.80 -5.10
CA ARG A 92 8.22 34.03 -4.50
C ARG A 92 7.12 35.04 -4.15
N GLU A 93 6.07 35.13 -4.94
CA GLU A 93 4.93 35.99 -4.64
C GLU A 93 4.13 35.46 -3.45
N GLU A 94 3.88 34.15 -3.39
CA GLU A 94 3.23 33.51 -2.24
C GLU A 94 4.03 33.66 -0.95
N GLN A 95 5.37 33.47 -1.00
CA GLN A 95 6.24 33.69 0.15
C GLN A 95 6.13 35.13 0.69
N LYS A 96 6.12 36.14 -0.19
CA LYS A 96 5.91 37.53 0.23
C LYS A 96 4.54 37.75 0.84
N ALA A 97 3.49 37.14 0.29
CA ALA A 97 2.14 37.24 0.83
C ALA A 97 2.04 36.62 2.24
N LEU A 98 2.70 35.48 2.45
CA LEU A 98 2.80 34.82 3.75
C LEU A 98 3.58 35.66 4.77
N GLU A 99 4.70 36.28 4.38
CA GLU A 99 5.45 37.19 5.24
C GLU A 99 4.59 38.37 5.71
N ILE A 100 3.86 39.01 4.78
CA ILE A 100 2.93 40.11 5.11
C ILE A 100 1.86 39.65 6.09
N ARG A 101 1.31 38.44 5.90
CA ARG A 101 0.29 37.87 6.78
C ARG A 101 0.82 37.51 8.16
N ASN A 102 2.04 36.96 8.24
CA ASN A 102 2.70 36.69 9.53
C ASN A 102 2.96 38.00 10.28
N GLN A 103 3.38 39.06 9.58
CA GLN A 103 3.59 40.36 10.19
C GLN A 103 2.29 40.97 10.72
N SER A 104 1.18 40.86 9.97
CA SER A 104 -0.12 41.35 10.44
C SER A 104 -0.65 40.56 11.64
N MET A 105 -0.48 39.24 11.65
CA MET A 105 -0.81 38.38 12.80
C MET A 105 0.01 38.74 14.03
N SER A 106 1.33 38.93 13.88
CA SER A 106 2.21 39.35 14.96
C SER A 106 1.78 40.69 15.57
N ASN A 107 1.46 41.67 14.73
CA ASN A 107 0.96 42.97 15.18
C ASN A 107 -0.36 42.83 15.95
N ASN A 108 -1.27 41.96 15.50
CA ASN A 108 -2.54 41.71 16.17
C ASN A 108 -2.34 41.04 17.55
N TYR A 109 -1.45 40.05 17.65
CA TYR A 109 -1.08 39.43 18.92
C TYR A 109 -0.48 40.44 19.91
N MET A 110 0.38 41.33 19.43
CA MET A 110 0.97 42.39 20.26
C MET A 110 -0.08 43.36 20.79
N ALA A 111 -1.10 43.69 19.99
CA ALA A 111 -2.23 44.51 20.44
C ALA A 111 -3.04 43.80 21.54
N GLN A 112 -3.41 42.54 21.33
CA GLN A 112 -4.15 41.74 22.33
C GLN A 112 -3.37 41.56 23.64
N LEU A 113 -2.06 41.33 23.56
CA LEU A 113 -1.19 41.28 24.75
C LEU A 113 -1.16 42.60 25.51
N GLY A 114 -1.19 43.73 24.79
CA GLY A 114 -1.32 45.06 25.37
C GLY A 114 -2.62 45.24 26.15
N ASP A 115 -3.75 44.80 25.58
CA ASP A 115 -5.05 44.86 26.24
C ASP A 115 -5.08 43.99 27.51
N VAL A 116 -4.59 42.75 27.43
CA VAL A 116 -4.50 41.84 28.58
C VAL A 116 -3.62 42.43 29.69
N ARG A 117 -2.49 43.03 29.34
CA ARG A 117 -1.61 43.70 30.31
C ARG A 117 -2.33 44.84 31.02
N THR A 118 -3.09 45.63 30.28
CA THR A 118 -3.88 46.76 30.83
C THR A 118 -4.96 46.25 31.79
N MET A 119 -5.66 45.17 31.42
CA MET A 119 -6.64 44.51 32.28
C MET A 119 -6.00 43.95 33.56
N MET A 120 -4.82 43.33 33.44
CA MET A 120 -4.08 42.78 34.58
C MET A 120 -3.64 43.89 35.55
N GLU A 121 -3.16 45.03 35.05
CA GLU A 121 -2.82 46.19 35.88
C GLU A 121 -4.06 46.76 36.60
N ALA A 122 -5.20 46.84 35.92
CA ALA A 122 -6.46 47.27 36.53
C ALA A 122 -6.91 46.31 37.66
N ALA A 123 -6.86 44.99 37.41
CA ALA A 123 -7.20 43.98 38.41
C ALA A 123 -6.27 44.01 39.63
N LYS A 124 -4.98 44.26 39.41
CA LYS A 124 -3.99 44.43 40.48
C LYS A 124 -4.34 45.64 41.36
N TRP A 125 -4.65 46.78 40.77
CA TRP A 125 -5.08 47.98 41.50
C TRP A 125 -6.36 47.75 42.30
N GLU A 126 -7.33 47.02 41.74
CA GLU A 126 -8.57 46.72 42.45
C GLU A 126 -8.34 45.79 43.65
N THR A 127 -7.46 44.80 43.49
CA THR A 127 -7.09 43.88 44.58
C THR A 127 -6.38 44.62 45.71
N ILE A 128 -5.44 45.50 45.37
CA ILE A 128 -4.74 46.36 46.33
C ILE A 128 -5.75 47.27 47.08
N ARG A 129 -6.70 47.87 46.37
CA ARG A 129 -7.74 48.71 46.96
C ARG A 129 -8.61 47.93 47.95
N LYS A 130 -9.04 46.73 47.59
CA LYS A 130 -9.83 45.84 48.48
C LYS A 130 -9.02 45.42 49.71
N GLY A 131 -7.74 45.10 49.54
CA GLY A 131 -6.82 44.80 50.65
C GLY A 131 -6.66 45.97 51.63
N MET A 132 -6.44 47.19 51.13
CA MET A 132 -6.34 48.38 51.97
C MET A 132 -7.64 48.67 52.74
N MET A 133 -8.81 48.52 52.10
CA MET A 133 -10.10 48.62 52.77
C MET A 133 -10.26 47.58 53.88
N ALA A 134 -9.88 46.34 53.64
CA ALA A 134 -9.94 45.28 54.65
C ALA A 134 -9.05 45.58 55.86
N ILE A 135 -7.83 46.08 55.63
CA ILE A 135 -6.93 46.54 56.70
C ILE A 135 -7.55 47.71 57.48
N PHE A 136 -8.16 48.69 56.79
CA PHE A 136 -8.79 49.83 57.44
C PHE A 136 -10.00 49.42 58.30
N VAL A 137 -10.83 48.51 57.81
CA VAL A 137 -11.96 47.94 58.56
C VAL A 137 -11.45 47.13 59.76
N SER A 138 -10.37 46.37 59.59
CA SER A 138 -9.79 45.60 60.68
C SER A 138 -9.18 46.51 61.75
N ALA A 139 -8.47 47.57 61.35
CA ALA A 139 -7.89 48.55 62.27
C ALA A 139 -8.96 49.33 63.03
N THR A 140 -10.06 49.72 62.37
CA THR A 140 -11.20 50.37 63.04
C THR A 140 -11.92 49.42 64.00
N PHE A 141 -12.05 48.14 63.66
CA PHE A 141 -12.61 47.13 64.54
C PHE A 141 -11.71 46.88 65.77
N VAL A 142 -10.39 46.83 65.58
CA VAL A 142 -9.42 46.74 66.68
C VAL A 142 -9.50 47.98 67.57
N LEU A 143 -9.54 49.20 67.01
CA LEU A 143 -9.67 50.43 67.80
C LEU A 143 -10.99 50.48 68.58
N LEU A 144 -12.09 49.97 68.01
CA LEU A 144 -13.38 49.87 68.67
C LEU A 144 -13.35 48.82 69.78
N ALA A 145 -12.76 47.65 69.52
CA ALA A 145 -12.56 46.59 70.50
C ALA A 145 -11.64 47.04 71.64
N SER A 146 -10.57 47.78 71.35
CA SER A 146 -9.69 48.39 72.34
C SER A 146 -10.41 49.46 73.16
N ARG A 147 -11.33 50.24 72.58
CA ARG A 147 -12.18 51.16 73.34
C ARG A 147 -13.19 50.45 74.24
N ILE A 148 -13.68 49.28 73.83
CA ILE A 148 -14.58 48.44 74.63
C ILE A 148 -13.79 47.72 75.74
N LEU A 149 -12.57 47.25 75.47
CA LEU A 149 -11.67 46.65 76.46
C LEU A 149 -11.16 47.68 77.48
N LEU A 150 -10.89 48.92 77.08
CA LEU A 150 -10.50 49.99 78.00
C LEU A 150 -11.65 50.47 78.91
N ALA A 151 -12.88 49.98 78.69
CA ALA A 151 -14.03 50.20 79.57
C ALA A 151 -14.25 49.04 80.58
N SER A 152 -13.40 48.01 80.56
CA SER A 152 -13.45 46.89 81.51
C SER A 152 -12.04 46.54 82.01
N GLU A 153 -11.81 46.88 83.28
CA GLU A 153 -10.76 46.38 84.17
C GLU A 153 -9.34 46.96 84.05
N GLU A 154 -9.12 47.95 84.92
CA GLU A 154 -7.93 48.05 85.77
C GLU A 154 -7.58 46.70 86.43
N GLU A 155 -6.41 46.12 86.16
CA GLU A 155 -5.37 45.81 87.17
C GLU A 155 -4.24 44.93 86.60
N LYS A 156 -3.02 45.49 86.70
CA LYS A 156 -1.72 44.88 87.09
C LYS A 156 -1.36 43.46 86.60
N SER A 157 -0.25 43.37 85.87
CA SER A 157 1.05 42.86 86.39
C SER A 157 2.01 42.49 85.24
N ALA A 158 3.28 42.85 85.42
CA ALA A 158 4.40 42.68 84.48
C ALA A 158 4.90 41.23 84.36
N VAL A 159 5.68 40.95 83.30
CA VAL A 159 7.08 40.43 83.31
C VAL A 159 7.54 40.07 81.87
N ASP A 160 8.55 40.82 81.41
CA ASP A 160 9.78 40.52 80.65
C ASP A 160 9.88 39.66 79.34
N TYR A 161 10.62 40.28 78.40
CA TYR A 161 11.86 39.82 77.69
C TYR A 161 11.85 39.41 76.19
N ILE A 162 12.45 40.29 75.35
CA ILE A 162 13.57 40.13 74.36
C ILE A 162 13.41 39.12 73.16
N ASP A 163 13.82 39.30 71.89
CA ASP A 163 14.51 40.30 71.01
C ASP A 163 14.18 39.93 69.53
N PRO A 164 14.40 40.80 68.51
CA PRO A 164 14.33 40.48 67.09
C PRO A 164 15.70 40.53 66.37
N TYR A 165 15.98 39.61 65.45
CA TYR A 165 17.06 39.70 64.43
C TYR A 165 16.54 39.04 63.15
N VAL A 166 16.42 39.69 61.99
CA VAL A 166 17.40 40.32 61.07
C VAL A 166 18.41 39.32 60.47
N SER A 167 18.43 39.25 59.13
CA SER A 167 19.60 39.35 58.22
C SER A 167 19.35 38.52 56.95
N HIS A 168 19.32 39.15 55.76
CA HIS A 168 20.43 39.28 54.79
C HIS A 168 20.59 38.02 53.91
N SER A 169 21.01 38.04 52.65
CA SER A 169 21.29 39.07 51.65
C SER A 169 21.77 38.31 50.41
N ASN A 170 21.46 38.85 49.23
CA ASN A 170 22.29 38.94 48.01
C ASN A 170 23.39 37.90 47.75
N ALA A 171 23.45 37.41 46.51
CA ALA A 171 24.42 37.95 45.54
C ALA A 171 24.21 37.38 44.13
N GLN A 172 24.41 38.28 43.16
CA GLN A 172 24.43 38.09 41.72
C GLN A 172 25.66 37.28 41.26
N ASN A 173 25.62 36.73 40.06
CA ASN A 173 26.52 37.19 38.97
C ASN A 173 26.14 36.65 37.59
N ASN A 174 26.33 37.53 36.62
CA ASN A 174 26.14 37.40 35.17
C ASN A 174 27.22 36.54 34.50
N SER A 175 26.94 36.03 33.29
CA SER A 175 27.67 36.43 32.08
C SER A 175 27.10 35.77 30.81
N ASP A 176 27.03 36.58 29.75
CA ASP A 176 26.61 36.32 28.38
C ASP A 176 27.45 35.28 27.61
N GLY A 177 26.87 34.75 26.52
CA GLY A 177 27.61 34.11 25.42
C GLY A 177 26.69 33.51 24.35
N MET A 178 26.57 34.19 23.20
CA MET A 178 25.87 33.78 21.96
C MET A 178 26.44 32.51 21.29
N VAL A 179 25.66 31.97 20.32
CA VAL A 179 26.00 31.33 19.00
C VAL A 179 25.16 30.05 18.78
N PRO A 180 24.67 29.68 17.56
CA PRO A 180 24.10 30.44 16.45
C PRO A 180 22.80 29.80 15.86
N ASP A 181 22.20 30.48 14.88
CA ASP A 181 21.19 29.96 13.96
C ASP A 181 21.63 28.68 13.24
N SER A 182 20.75 27.68 13.19
CA SER A 182 20.83 26.57 12.24
C SER A 182 19.50 26.38 11.49
N PHE A 183 19.67 26.29 10.18
CA PHE A 183 18.69 26.17 9.12
C PHE A 183 17.69 25.03 9.35
N LEU A 184 16.39 25.34 9.25
CA LEU A 184 15.34 24.36 9.02
C LEU A 184 15.28 24.05 7.51
N PRO A 185 15.44 22.80 7.07
CA PRO A 185 15.26 22.46 5.66
C PRO A 185 13.76 22.41 5.31
N LEU A 186 13.43 23.01 4.17
CA LEU A 186 12.14 22.89 3.51
C LEU A 186 11.75 21.42 3.36
N GLN A 187 10.55 21.09 3.83
CA GLN A 187 9.91 19.80 3.57
C GLN A 187 9.75 19.60 2.07
N ALA A 188 10.43 18.59 1.54
CA ALA A 188 10.23 18.11 0.18
C ALA A 188 8.86 17.43 0.11
N VAL A 189 8.02 17.89 -0.82
CA VAL A 189 6.81 17.19 -1.24
C VAL A 189 7.25 15.85 -1.85
N LYS A 190 7.07 14.76 -1.09
CA LYS A 190 7.23 13.40 -1.62
C LYS A 190 6.24 13.24 -2.77
N ALA A 191 6.75 12.97 -3.97
CA ALA A 191 5.93 12.55 -5.10
C ALA A 191 5.21 11.25 -4.72
N LEU A 192 3.88 11.31 -4.66
CA LEU A 192 3.02 10.14 -4.55
C LEU A 192 3.06 9.39 -5.88
N ASN A 193 4.03 8.50 -6.04
CA ASN A 193 3.91 7.40 -6.99
C ASN A 193 2.94 6.39 -6.38
N ALA A 194 1.77 6.28 -7.01
CA ALA A 194 0.72 5.32 -6.69
C ALA A 194 1.35 3.94 -6.41
N SER A 195 1.06 3.43 -5.22
CA SER A 195 1.45 2.09 -4.77
C SER A 195 0.81 1.03 -5.66
N GLN A 196 1.59 0.00 -6.01
CA GLN A 196 1.03 -1.33 -6.26
C GLN A 196 0.14 -1.71 -5.08
N VAL A 197 -1.08 -2.13 -5.37
CA VAL A 197 -1.90 -2.86 -4.42
C VAL A 197 -2.57 -4.00 -5.17
N ARG A 198 -2.33 -5.22 -4.70
CA ARG A 198 -3.31 -6.29 -4.62
C ARG A 198 -3.34 -6.81 -3.20
N TYR A 199 -4.39 -7.58 -3.02
CA TYR A 199 -5.03 -8.00 -1.81
C TYR A 199 -4.85 -9.50 -1.56
N LEU A 200 -3.72 -10.11 -1.98
CA LEU A 200 -3.46 -11.49 -1.56
C LEU A 200 -3.07 -11.49 -0.08
N ASN A 201 -4.08 -11.67 0.76
CA ASN A 201 -3.90 -11.99 2.16
C ASN A 201 -4.04 -13.50 2.30
N LEU A 202 -3.09 -14.11 2.98
CA LEU A 202 -3.24 -15.50 3.42
C LEU A 202 -3.93 -15.52 4.78
N HIS A 203 -4.81 -16.51 4.97
CA HIS A 203 -5.30 -16.86 6.29
C HIS A 203 -4.14 -17.24 7.21
N GLU A 204 -4.32 -17.07 8.52
CA GLU A 204 -3.30 -17.41 9.54
C GLU A 204 -2.77 -18.84 9.34
N TYR A 205 -3.66 -19.80 9.07
CA TYR A 205 -3.25 -21.18 8.86
C TYR A 205 -2.38 -21.38 7.60
N GLN A 206 -2.65 -20.64 6.52
CA GLN A 206 -1.88 -20.73 5.27
C GLN A 206 -0.49 -20.14 5.47
N SER A 207 -0.41 -18.98 6.12
CA SER A 207 0.86 -18.38 6.55
C SER A 207 1.66 -19.35 7.41
N LYS A 208 1.03 -20.00 8.41
CA LYS A 208 1.70 -20.99 9.26
C LYS A 208 2.17 -22.24 8.50
N GLN A 209 1.39 -22.74 7.54
CA GLN A 209 1.82 -23.85 6.68
C GLN A 209 3.04 -23.46 5.84
N LEU A 210 3.05 -22.25 5.30
CA LEU A 210 4.13 -21.72 4.49
C LEU A 210 5.40 -21.52 5.33
N MET A 211 5.26 -20.97 6.52
CA MET A 211 6.35 -20.79 7.49
C MET A 211 6.96 -22.12 7.94
N ALA A 212 6.12 -23.12 8.26
CA ALA A 212 6.59 -24.43 8.68
C ALA A 212 7.46 -25.13 7.62
N LYS A 213 7.16 -24.92 6.32
CA LYS A 213 7.98 -25.44 5.21
C LYS A 213 9.39 -24.82 5.16
N HIS A 214 9.56 -23.62 5.73
CA HIS A 214 10.83 -22.89 5.80
C HIS A 214 11.52 -23.05 7.17
N ASN A 215 11.20 -24.12 7.92
CA ASN A 215 11.77 -24.40 9.25
C ASN A 215 11.55 -23.27 10.27
N ILE A 216 10.45 -22.54 10.13
CA ILE A 216 10.04 -21.53 11.10
C ILE A 216 9.16 -22.19 12.16
N ASN A 217 9.47 -21.93 13.42
CA ASN A 217 8.78 -22.47 14.58
C ASN A 217 7.38 -21.86 14.68
N VAL A 218 6.37 -22.67 14.38
CA VAL A 218 4.94 -22.34 14.54
C VAL A 218 4.27 -23.37 15.44
N GLN A 219 3.13 -23.01 16.03
CA GLN A 219 2.29 -23.93 16.80
C GLN A 219 1.89 -25.14 15.97
N ARG A 220 1.75 -26.32 16.58
CA ARG A 220 1.05 -27.44 15.92
C ARG A 220 -0.44 -27.10 15.79
N PHE A 221 -0.99 -27.31 14.60
CA PHE A 221 -2.41 -27.05 14.33
C PHE A 221 -3.00 -28.00 13.30
N ALA A 222 -4.33 -27.99 13.23
CA ALA A 222 -5.14 -28.61 12.20
C ALA A 222 -6.28 -27.67 11.81
N ILE A 223 -6.87 -27.90 10.63
CA ILE A 223 -7.99 -27.12 10.11
C ILE A 223 -9.25 -27.96 10.07
N ALA A 224 -10.35 -27.35 10.45
CA ALA A 224 -11.68 -27.94 10.39
C ALA A 224 -12.60 -27.09 9.52
N GLU A 225 -13.17 -27.73 8.50
CA GLU A 225 -14.29 -27.28 7.66
C GLU A 225 -15.60 -28.00 8.05
N SER A 226 -15.52 -28.97 8.96
CA SER A 226 -16.67 -29.70 9.48
C SER A 226 -16.50 -30.05 10.96
N ILE A 227 -17.61 -30.37 11.62
CA ILE A 227 -17.62 -30.79 13.03
C ILE A 227 -16.81 -32.08 13.22
N GLU A 228 -16.93 -33.04 12.31
CA GLU A 228 -16.16 -34.30 12.35
C GLU A 228 -14.65 -34.06 12.25
N GLN A 229 -14.23 -33.17 11.35
CA GLN A 229 -12.81 -32.78 11.25
C GLN A 229 -12.31 -32.12 12.54
N SER A 230 -13.16 -31.32 13.20
CA SER A 230 -12.78 -30.67 14.45
C SER A 230 -12.56 -31.64 15.61
N GLU A 231 -13.38 -32.70 15.69
CA GLU A 231 -13.23 -33.75 16.70
C GLU A 231 -11.93 -34.52 16.51
N ASN A 232 -11.66 -34.94 15.26
CA ASN A 232 -10.44 -35.65 14.89
C ASN A 232 -9.19 -34.79 15.14
N ALA A 233 -9.24 -33.51 14.80
CA ALA A 233 -8.17 -32.54 15.05
C ALA A 233 -7.85 -32.38 16.55
N ALA A 234 -8.88 -32.19 17.37
CA ALA A 234 -8.73 -32.01 18.82
C ALA A 234 -8.11 -33.25 19.49
N LEU A 235 -8.54 -34.45 19.10
CA LEU A 235 -8.01 -35.71 19.63
C LEU A 235 -6.58 -35.99 19.12
N GLY A 236 -6.28 -35.61 17.88
CA GLY A 236 -4.97 -35.81 17.25
C GLY A 236 -3.86 -34.93 17.81
N LEU A 237 -4.17 -33.68 18.19
CA LEU A 237 -3.19 -32.70 18.69
C LEU A 237 -2.51 -33.11 20.00
N LYS A 238 -3.24 -33.83 20.88
CA LYS A 238 -2.78 -34.26 22.21
C LYS A 238 -2.08 -33.13 23.01
N ALA A 239 -2.65 -31.93 22.95
CA ALA A 239 -2.14 -30.77 23.66
C ALA A 239 -2.83 -30.63 25.03
N ASP A 240 -2.11 -30.08 26.02
CA ASP A 240 -2.64 -29.81 27.36
C ASP A 240 -3.74 -28.74 27.35
N GLU A 241 -3.64 -27.79 26.41
CA GLU A 241 -4.63 -26.76 26.15
C GLU A 241 -4.71 -26.50 24.64
N ILE A 242 -5.91 -26.23 24.16
CA ILE A 242 -6.24 -26.07 22.73
C ILE A 242 -6.78 -24.67 22.53
N VAL A 243 -6.28 -23.98 21.50
CA VAL A 243 -6.82 -22.72 21.00
C VAL A 243 -7.60 -22.96 19.71
N ILE A 244 -8.80 -22.39 19.63
CA ILE A 244 -9.73 -22.51 18.52
C ILE A 244 -9.89 -21.10 17.93
N LYS A 245 -9.52 -20.90 16.67
CA LYS A 245 -9.50 -19.57 16.02
C LYS A 245 -10.29 -19.57 14.72
N ALA A 246 -11.24 -18.65 14.59
CA ALA A 246 -11.89 -18.35 13.33
C ALA A 246 -10.85 -17.94 12.29
N GLN A 247 -10.95 -18.48 11.08
CA GLN A 247 -10.11 -18.08 9.96
C GLN A 247 -10.89 -17.06 9.12
N ILE A 248 -10.51 -15.79 9.29
CA ILE A 248 -10.88 -14.65 8.45
C ILE A 248 -9.64 -13.78 8.26
N HIS A 249 -9.56 -13.02 7.18
CA HIS A 249 -8.44 -12.11 6.90
C HIS A 249 -8.41 -10.92 7.86
N ALA A 250 -9.57 -10.45 8.30
CA ALA A 250 -9.66 -9.32 9.21
C ALA A 250 -9.12 -9.66 10.61
N GLY A 251 -8.33 -8.75 11.17
CA GLY A 251 -7.82 -8.82 12.53
C GLY A 251 -8.88 -8.52 13.60
N GLY A 252 -8.46 -8.55 14.87
CA GLY A 252 -9.35 -8.26 16.00
C GLY A 252 -10.34 -9.38 16.35
N ARG A 253 -10.15 -10.58 15.81
CA ARG A 253 -11.00 -11.77 15.99
C ARG A 253 -11.34 -12.04 17.47
N GLY A 254 -10.37 -11.91 18.37
CA GLY A 254 -10.58 -12.15 19.81
C GLY A 254 -11.61 -11.23 20.48
N LYS A 255 -11.89 -10.05 19.91
CA LYS A 255 -12.91 -9.10 20.39
C LYS A 255 -14.15 -9.04 19.49
N GLY A 256 -14.25 -9.94 18.50
CA GLY A 256 -15.36 -9.99 17.56
C GLY A 256 -16.62 -10.62 18.15
N GLU A 257 -17.72 -10.49 17.42
CA GLU A 257 -19.01 -11.09 17.75
C GLU A 257 -19.61 -11.78 16.52
N PHE A 258 -20.09 -13.00 16.69
CA PHE A 258 -20.73 -13.76 15.64
C PHE A 258 -22.21 -13.38 15.48
N SER A 259 -22.73 -13.55 14.28
CA SER A 259 -24.15 -13.35 13.94
C SER A 259 -25.15 -14.17 14.77
N ASN A 260 -24.72 -15.25 15.43
CA ASN A 260 -25.53 -16.05 16.36
C ASN A 260 -25.40 -15.63 17.84
N GLY A 261 -24.65 -14.56 18.12
CA GLY A 261 -24.42 -14.04 19.47
C GLY A 261 -23.21 -14.63 20.21
N LEU A 262 -22.48 -15.59 19.63
CA LEU A 262 -21.21 -16.05 20.21
C LEU A 262 -20.21 -14.90 20.26
N LYS A 263 -19.58 -14.71 21.42
CA LYS A 263 -18.56 -13.68 21.61
C LYS A 263 -17.16 -14.26 21.49
N SER A 264 -16.29 -13.50 20.85
CA SER A 264 -14.92 -13.87 20.48
C SER A 264 -14.83 -14.86 19.33
N GLY A 265 -13.92 -14.61 18.40
CA GLY A 265 -13.46 -15.57 17.38
C GLY A 265 -12.29 -16.43 17.84
N VAL A 266 -11.86 -16.32 19.10
CA VAL A 266 -10.71 -17.04 19.68
C VAL A 266 -11.11 -17.64 21.02
N HIS A 267 -11.10 -18.97 21.13
CA HIS A 267 -11.48 -19.68 22.35
C HIS A 267 -10.35 -20.60 22.82
N LEU A 268 -10.23 -20.78 24.15
CA LEU A 268 -9.31 -21.70 24.78
C LEU A 268 -10.09 -22.79 25.53
N THR A 269 -9.62 -24.03 25.44
CA THR A 269 -10.18 -25.15 26.20
C THR A 269 -9.11 -26.19 26.52
N LYS A 270 -9.17 -26.75 27.73
CA LYS A 270 -8.36 -27.93 28.14
C LYS A 270 -9.09 -29.24 27.91
N ASP A 271 -10.35 -29.19 27.50
CA ASP A 271 -11.16 -30.37 27.20
C ASP A 271 -11.35 -30.50 25.68
N PRO A 272 -10.70 -31.48 25.03
CA PRO A 272 -10.86 -31.75 23.60
C PRO A 272 -12.30 -32.02 23.18
N LYS A 273 -13.15 -32.53 24.09
CA LYS A 273 -14.56 -32.84 23.78
C LYS A 273 -15.42 -31.60 23.59
N LYS A 274 -14.98 -30.44 24.05
CA LYS A 274 -15.67 -29.15 23.83
C LYS A 274 -15.36 -28.51 22.50
N VAL A 275 -14.31 -28.95 21.80
CA VAL A 275 -13.89 -28.36 20.52
C VAL A 275 -15.01 -28.44 19.47
N PRO A 276 -15.68 -29.59 19.25
CA PRO A 276 -16.76 -29.68 18.26
C PRO A 276 -17.96 -28.78 18.57
N GLU A 277 -18.29 -28.61 19.86
CA GLU A 277 -19.36 -27.72 20.30
C GLU A 277 -19.04 -26.26 19.96
N ILE A 278 -17.83 -25.80 20.26
CA ILE A 278 -17.38 -24.43 19.96
C ILE A 278 -17.35 -24.22 18.45
N VAL A 279 -16.75 -25.15 17.70
CA VAL A 279 -16.65 -25.07 16.24
C VAL A 279 -18.02 -25.01 15.57
N SER A 280 -19.03 -25.73 16.11
CA SER A 280 -20.42 -25.68 15.59
C SER A 280 -21.09 -24.31 15.72
N GLN A 281 -20.62 -23.48 16.64
CA GLN A 281 -21.11 -22.11 16.84
C GLN A 281 -20.31 -21.09 16.02
N MET A 282 -19.21 -21.50 15.40
CA MET A 282 -18.35 -20.62 14.57
C MET A 282 -18.58 -20.89 13.08
N LEU A 283 -18.49 -22.14 12.63
CA LEU A 283 -18.60 -22.51 11.22
C LEU A 283 -19.97 -22.15 10.65
N GLY A 284 -19.98 -21.51 9.48
CA GLY A 284 -21.19 -21.10 8.78
C GLY A 284 -21.84 -19.81 9.32
N TYR A 285 -21.28 -19.20 10.37
CA TYR A 285 -21.73 -17.92 10.89
C TYR A 285 -20.80 -16.80 10.47
N LYS A 286 -21.33 -15.58 10.38
CA LYS A 286 -20.52 -14.39 10.12
C LYS A 286 -19.90 -13.85 11.40
N LEU A 287 -18.60 -13.56 11.39
CA LEU A 287 -17.86 -12.92 12.47
C LEU A 287 -17.67 -11.43 12.15
N LYS A 288 -18.19 -10.55 13.00
CA LYS A 288 -17.97 -9.11 12.94
C LYS A 288 -16.80 -8.73 13.83
N THR A 289 -15.86 -7.96 13.31
CA THR A 289 -14.76 -7.33 14.07
C THR A 289 -14.76 -5.82 13.85
N LYS A 290 -13.82 -5.10 14.48
CA LYS A 290 -13.61 -3.67 14.20
C LYS A 290 -13.08 -3.38 12.78
N GLN A 291 -12.54 -4.40 12.12
CA GLN A 291 -11.90 -4.31 10.81
C GLN A 291 -12.76 -4.92 9.69
N THR A 292 -13.93 -5.48 10.00
CA THR A 292 -14.88 -5.96 8.99
C THR A 292 -15.97 -4.92 8.75
N SER A 293 -16.73 -5.07 7.67
CA SER A 293 -18.01 -4.39 7.50
C SER A 293 -19.00 -4.76 8.62
N GLU A 294 -20.10 -4.00 8.71
CA GLU A 294 -21.19 -4.24 9.66
C GLU A 294 -21.79 -5.65 9.54
N ASP A 295 -21.78 -6.22 8.34
CA ASP A 295 -22.31 -7.56 8.06
C ASP A 295 -21.39 -8.70 8.53
N GLY A 296 -20.13 -8.40 8.86
CA GLY A 296 -19.11 -9.38 9.22
C GLY A 296 -18.73 -10.32 8.06
N VAL A 297 -17.82 -11.25 8.35
CA VAL A 297 -17.25 -12.18 7.36
C VAL A 297 -17.64 -13.61 7.69
N LEU A 298 -18.08 -14.38 6.68
CA LEU A 298 -18.47 -15.78 6.86
C LEU A 298 -17.27 -16.64 7.27
N VAL A 299 -17.37 -17.32 8.41
CA VAL A 299 -16.33 -18.26 8.85
C VAL A 299 -16.57 -19.62 8.21
N SER A 300 -15.79 -19.92 7.17
CA SER A 300 -15.82 -21.20 6.45
C SER A 300 -14.83 -22.24 7.02
N LYS A 301 -13.82 -21.77 7.76
CA LYS A 301 -12.74 -22.58 8.33
C LYS A 301 -12.43 -22.17 9.77
N VAL A 302 -12.07 -23.15 10.58
CA VAL A 302 -11.59 -22.92 11.96
C VAL A 302 -10.25 -23.63 12.14
N MET A 303 -9.28 -22.90 12.70
CA MET A 303 -8.00 -23.47 13.11
C MET A 303 -8.08 -23.96 14.55
N ILE A 304 -7.61 -25.18 14.77
CA ILE A 304 -7.50 -25.82 16.07
C ILE A 304 -6.01 -26.05 16.29
N ALA A 305 -5.43 -25.38 17.27
CA ALA A 305 -3.99 -25.40 17.52
C ALA A 305 -3.70 -25.71 18.99
N GLU A 306 -2.48 -26.16 19.28
CA GLU A 306 -2.00 -26.16 20.66
C GLU A 306 -1.90 -24.73 21.19
N ALA A 307 -2.40 -24.51 22.40
CA ALA A 307 -2.18 -23.26 23.10
C ALA A 307 -0.79 -23.31 23.74
N LEU A 308 0.07 -22.35 23.39
CA LEU A 308 1.39 -22.21 23.97
C LEU A 308 1.37 -20.99 24.90
N ASP A 309 1.87 -21.18 26.12
CA ASP A 309 2.10 -20.07 27.04
C ASP A 309 3.16 -19.13 26.45
N ILE A 310 2.97 -17.84 26.66
CA ILE A 310 3.89 -16.80 26.18
C ILE A 310 4.57 -16.17 27.39
N ALA A 311 5.88 -16.39 27.49
CA ALA A 311 6.72 -15.75 28.52
C ALA A 311 7.12 -14.33 28.11
N LYS A 312 7.26 -14.08 26.80
CA LYS A 312 7.61 -12.77 26.25
C LYS A 312 7.05 -12.59 24.85
N GLU A 313 6.46 -11.42 24.60
CA GLU A 313 5.96 -10.98 23.29
C GLU A 313 6.88 -9.89 22.74
N THR A 314 7.31 -10.04 21.49
CA THR A 314 8.03 -9.00 20.74
C THR A 314 7.39 -8.86 19.35
N TYR A 315 7.75 -7.82 18.63
CA TYR A 315 7.34 -7.59 17.26
C TYR A 315 8.55 -7.79 16.33
N PHE A 316 8.35 -8.46 15.21
CA PHE A 316 9.35 -8.57 14.16
C PHE A 316 8.69 -8.53 12.77
N ALA A 317 9.27 -7.75 11.87
CA ALA A 317 8.83 -7.68 10.48
C ALA A 317 9.99 -7.51 9.51
N ILE A 318 9.76 -7.92 8.27
CA ILE A 318 10.63 -7.74 7.11
C ILE A 318 9.79 -7.05 6.05
N LEU A 319 10.28 -5.97 5.46
CA LEU A 319 9.60 -5.26 4.39
C LEU A 319 10.59 -4.60 3.43
N MET A 320 10.14 -4.33 2.20
CA MET A 320 10.90 -3.52 1.25
C MET A 320 10.80 -2.04 1.62
N ASP A 321 11.88 -1.47 2.17
CA ASP A 321 11.94 -0.05 2.49
C ASP A 321 12.31 0.77 1.26
N ARG A 322 11.44 1.74 0.93
CA ARG A 322 11.61 2.61 -0.24
C ARG A 322 12.70 3.64 -0.03
N ASP A 323 12.91 4.08 1.22
CA ASP A 323 13.90 5.11 1.53
C ASP A 323 15.32 4.52 1.45
N SER A 324 15.54 3.27 1.91
CA SER A 324 16.81 2.57 1.71
C SER A 324 16.95 1.87 0.35
N GLY A 325 15.85 1.65 -0.37
CA GLY A 325 15.84 0.97 -1.67
C GLY A 325 16.09 -0.54 -1.58
N GLY A 326 15.69 -1.19 -0.49
CA GLY A 326 15.96 -2.61 -0.25
C GLY A 326 15.24 -3.17 1.00
N PRO A 327 15.45 -4.46 1.33
CA PRO A 327 14.82 -5.06 2.48
C PRO A 327 15.31 -4.45 3.80
N VAL A 328 14.40 -4.33 4.77
CA VAL A 328 14.69 -3.85 6.13
C VAL A 328 14.08 -4.81 7.14
N LEU A 329 14.86 -5.17 8.15
CA LEU A 329 14.33 -5.82 9.36
C LEU A 329 13.86 -4.74 10.31
N VAL A 330 12.62 -4.85 10.79
CA VAL A 330 12.02 -3.98 11.80
C VAL A 330 11.67 -4.82 13.01
N GLY A 331 12.08 -4.39 14.20
CA GLY A 331 11.79 -5.11 15.43
C GLY A 331 11.47 -4.18 16.59
N SER A 332 10.61 -4.63 17.50
CA SER A 332 10.34 -3.93 18.76
C SER A 332 10.17 -4.90 19.93
N PRO A 333 10.72 -4.61 21.12
CA PRO A 333 10.46 -5.41 22.31
C PRO A 333 8.99 -5.32 22.77
N ASP A 334 8.24 -4.34 22.28
CA ASP A 334 6.82 -4.13 22.58
C ASP A 334 5.94 -4.90 21.59
N GLY A 335 5.82 -6.22 21.79
CA GLY A 335 4.96 -7.09 20.99
C GLY A 335 3.50 -7.13 21.46
N GLY A 336 2.63 -7.76 20.67
CA GLY A 336 1.21 -7.96 21.01
C GLY A 336 0.32 -6.71 20.84
N MET A 337 0.88 -5.63 20.30
CA MET A 337 0.19 -4.38 20.01
C MET A 337 0.49 -3.87 18.59
N ASP A 338 -0.22 -2.82 18.18
CA ASP A 338 -0.09 -2.19 16.87
C ASP A 338 1.24 -1.46 16.76
N ILE A 339 2.06 -1.77 15.75
CA ILE A 339 3.43 -1.23 15.66
C ILE A 339 3.41 0.27 15.36
N GLU A 340 2.39 0.76 14.67
CA GLU A 340 2.13 2.17 14.39
C GLU A 340 1.88 2.95 15.69
N GLN A 341 1.20 2.33 16.65
CA GLN A 341 1.00 2.93 17.97
C GLN A 341 2.33 3.02 18.72
N VAL A 342 3.18 1.98 18.66
CA VAL A 342 4.53 2.02 19.24
C VAL A 342 5.35 3.11 18.56
N ALA A 343 5.30 3.24 17.23
CA ALA A 343 6.02 4.28 16.50
C ALA A 343 5.60 5.69 16.91
N ALA A 344 4.31 5.91 17.20
CA ALA A 344 3.79 7.20 17.64
C ALA A 344 4.08 7.53 19.10
N THR A 345 4.07 6.52 19.98
CA THR A 345 4.15 6.71 21.44
C THR A 345 5.54 6.47 22.02
N ASN A 346 6.30 5.55 21.44
CA ASN A 346 7.63 5.15 21.88
C ASN A 346 8.55 4.77 20.69
N PRO A 347 8.90 5.73 19.81
CA PRO A 347 9.67 5.46 18.60
C PRO A 347 11.06 4.84 18.87
N ASP A 348 11.65 5.11 20.04
CA ASP A 348 12.97 4.59 20.42
C ASP A 348 12.98 3.06 20.66
N HIS A 349 11.79 2.46 20.80
CA HIS A 349 11.62 1.02 20.89
C HIS A 349 11.47 0.36 19.51
N ILE A 350 11.64 1.09 18.40
CA ILE A 350 11.64 0.52 17.06
C ILE A 350 13.07 0.47 16.53
N TYR A 351 13.56 -0.75 16.36
CA TYR A 351 14.87 -1.02 15.81
C TYR A 351 14.75 -1.38 14.33
N LYS A 352 15.58 -0.76 13.50
CA LYS A 352 15.67 -1.06 12.07
C LYS A 352 17.05 -1.55 11.71
N THR A 353 17.15 -2.50 10.79
CA THR A 353 18.41 -2.97 10.22
C THR A 353 18.24 -3.13 8.71
N VAL A 354 18.94 -2.30 7.94
CA VAL A 354 18.94 -2.35 6.47
C VAL A 354 19.73 -3.56 6.03
N ILE A 355 19.17 -4.32 5.09
CA ILE A 355 19.75 -5.54 4.56
C ILE A 355 20.15 -5.31 3.11
N ASP A 356 21.34 -5.79 2.77
CA ASP A 356 21.79 -5.87 1.39
C ASP A 356 21.09 -7.06 0.71
N ILE A 357 20.38 -6.79 -0.39
CA ILE A 357 19.52 -7.80 -1.02
C ILE A 357 20.32 -8.95 -1.65
N ASP A 358 21.56 -8.70 -2.08
CA ASP A 358 22.40 -9.70 -2.74
C ASP A 358 23.01 -10.69 -1.74
N SER A 359 23.43 -10.19 -0.57
CA SER A 359 24.08 -11.01 0.46
C SER A 359 23.13 -11.49 1.58
N GLY A 360 21.97 -10.86 1.73
CA GLY A 360 21.02 -11.17 2.80
C GLY A 360 21.50 -10.70 4.18
N PRO A 361 20.73 -11.00 5.25
CA PRO A 361 21.09 -10.59 6.60
C PRO A 361 22.27 -11.42 7.11
N THR A 362 23.29 -10.74 7.61
CA THR A 362 24.39 -11.39 8.31
C THR A 362 23.92 -11.94 9.66
N GLU A 363 24.60 -12.97 10.15
CA GLU A 363 24.35 -13.53 11.50
C GLU A 363 24.48 -12.43 12.58
N GLN A 364 25.47 -11.53 12.46
CA GLN A 364 25.64 -10.44 13.41
C GLN A 364 24.42 -9.50 13.44
N GLN A 365 23.87 -9.13 12.28
CA GLN A 365 22.69 -8.26 12.20
C GLN A 365 21.47 -8.88 12.91
N THR A 366 21.24 -10.18 12.72
CA THR A 366 20.11 -10.88 13.32
C THR A 366 20.32 -11.17 14.81
N LEU A 367 21.56 -11.47 15.24
CA LEU A 367 21.92 -11.55 16.66
C LEU A 367 21.72 -10.21 17.37
N ASP A 368 22.17 -9.11 16.75
CA ASP A 368 22.00 -7.76 17.30
C ASP A 368 20.52 -7.39 17.42
N MET A 369 19.71 -7.72 16.40
CA MET A 369 18.26 -7.54 16.48
C MET A 369 17.65 -8.37 17.62
N ALA A 370 17.98 -9.65 17.72
CA ALA A 370 17.48 -10.52 18.79
C ALA A 370 17.83 -9.99 20.19
N MET A 371 19.05 -9.48 20.39
CA MET A 371 19.45 -8.86 21.66
C MET A 371 18.67 -7.57 21.94
N LYS A 372 18.40 -6.74 20.93
CA LYS A 372 17.60 -5.51 21.07
C LYS A 372 16.13 -5.80 21.38
N LEU A 373 15.57 -6.87 20.84
CA LEU A 373 14.26 -7.40 21.23
C LEU A 373 14.27 -7.99 22.66
N GLY A 374 15.44 -8.12 23.27
CA GLY A 374 15.66 -8.58 24.63
C GLY A 374 15.54 -10.09 24.79
N PHE A 375 15.85 -10.87 23.76
CA PHE A 375 16.15 -12.29 23.92
C PHE A 375 17.48 -12.44 24.67
N THR A 376 17.66 -13.52 25.43
CA THR A 376 18.88 -13.74 26.23
C THR A 376 19.33 -15.19 26.21
N GLY A 377 20.63 -15.43 26.44
CA GLY A 377 21.17 -16.79 26.48
C GLY A 377 20.95 -17.55 25.18
N LYS A 378 20.43 -18.79 25.27
CA LYS A 378 20.24 -19.68 24.11
C LYS A 378 19.19 -19.17 23.12
N SER A 379 18.19 -18.40 23.58
CA SER A 379 17.11 -17.93 22.71
C SER A 379 17.57 -16.83 21.74
N VAL A 380 18.74 -16.22 21.96
CA VAL A 380 19.31 -15.23 21.02
C VAL A 380 19.71 -15.90 19.71
N ALA A 381 20.41 -17.04 19.80
CA ALA A 381 20.82 -17.81 18.63
C ALA A 381 19.60 -18.38 17.89
N GLU A 382 18.63 -18.93 18.63
CA GLU A 382 17.40 -19.43 18.04
C GLU A 382 16.58 -18.31 17.37
N ALA A 383 16.46 -17.14 17.99
CA ALA A 383 15.77 -16.00 17.39
C ALA A 383 16.49 -15.50 16.12
N SER A 384 17.82 -15.45 16.13
CA SER A 384 18.63 -15.10 14.95
C SER A 384 18.40 -16.09 13.80
N GLU A 385 18.38 -17.40 14.07
CA GLU A 385 18.06 -18.44 13.08
C GLU A 385 16.64 -18.25 12.51
N GLN A 386 15.66 -18.04 13.38
CA GLN A 386 14.27 -17.81 12.95
C GLN A 386 14.13 -16.56 12.07
N MET A 387 14.83 -15.47 12.39
CA MET A 387 14.85 -14.25 11.57
C MET A 387 15.47 -14.48 10.19
N GLN A 388 16.54 -15.28 10.11
CA GLN A 388 17.17 -15.66 8.84
C GLN A 388 16.23 -16.53 8.00
N ASN A 389 15.55 -17.51 8.61
CA ASN A 389 14.56 -18.33 7.93
C ASN A 389 13.36 -17.52 7.44
N LEU A 390 12.90 -16.54 8.23
CA LEU A 390 11.85 -15.59 7.83
C LEU A 390 12.29 -14.72 6.64
N TYR A 391 13.55 -14.30 6.60
CA TYR A 391 14.10 -13.55 5.47
C TYR A 391 14.17 -14.43 4.20
N GLN A 392 14.57 -15.69 4.34
CA GLN A 392 14.58 -16.61 3.21
C GLN A 392 13.15 -16.83 2.68
N LEU A 393 12.18 -17.06 3.58
CA LEU A 393 10.77 -17.12 3.22
C LEU A 393 10.32 -15.85 2.47
N PHE A 394 10.67 -14.67 2.98
CA PHE A 394 10.33 -13.38 2.38
C PHE A 394 10.80 -13.29 0.91
N LEU A 395 12.01 -13.76 0.61
CA LEU A 395 12.52 -13.80 -0.77
C LEU A 395 11.87 -14.90 -1.61
N ASP A 396 11.75 -16.11 -1.08
CA ASP A 396 11.29 -17.30 -1.82
C ASP A 396 9.86 -17.15 -2.36
N VAL A 397 9.03 -16.35 -1.70
CA VAL A 397 7.63 -16.15 -2.05
C VAL A 397 7.35 -14.76 -2.66
N ASP A 398 8.41 -14.02 -3.00
CA ASP A 398 8.34 -12.61 -3.45
C ASP A 398 7.41 -11.77 -2.53
N ALA A 399 7.62 -11.85 -1.21
CA ALA A 399 6.83 -11.09 -0.24
C ALA A 399 7.18 -9.59 -0.28
N THR A 400 6.17 -8.74 -0.09
CA THR A 400 6.37 -7.30 0.15
C THR A 400 6.52 -6.99 1.64
N GLN A 401 5.89 -7.81 2.49
CA GLN A 401 5.99 -7.74 3.94
C GLN A 401 5.79 -9.13 4.56
N VAL A 402 6.63 -9.47 5.54
CA VAL A 402 6.41 -10.56 6.50
C VAL A 402 6.39 -9.95 7.89
N GLU A 403 5.27 -10.06 8.59
CA GLU A 403 5.08 -9.51 9.93
C GLU A 403 4.71 -10.63 10.91
N ILE A 404 5.43 -10.71 12.02
CA ILE A 404 5.23 -11.68 13.09
C ILE A 404 4.89 -10.92 14.38
N ASN A 405 3.64 -11.05 14.83
CA ASN A 405 3.14 -10.32 16.00
C ASN A 405 2.14 -11.18 16.83
N PRO A 406 2.58 -11.82 17.92
CA PRO A 406 3.91 -11.72 18.52
C PRO A 406 4.93 -12.72 17.94
N PHE A 407 6.16 -12.24 17.75
CA PHE A 407 7.37 -13.06 17.70
C PHE A 407 7.86 -13.23 19.15
N GLY A 408 7.82 -14.43 19.71
CA GLY A 408 7.88 -14.55 21.16
C GLY A 408 8.63 -15.76 21.68
N LEU A 409 8.65 -15.85 23.01
CA LEU A 409 9.31 -16.88 23.76
C LEU A 409 8.30 -17.64 24.63
N THR A 410 8.39 -18.96 24.63
CA THR A 410 7.65 -19.81 25.56
C THR A 410 8.35 -19.87 26.93
N PRO A 411 7.67 -20.27 28.03
CA PRO A 411 8.32 -20.51 29.32
C PRO A 411 9.45 -21.53 29.28
N GLN A 412 9.43 -22.43 28.29
CA GLN A 412 10.47 -23.43 28.03
C GLN A 412 11.68 -22.85 27.26
N ASN A 413 11.70 -21.54 27.03
CA ASN A 413 12.76 -20.80 26.35
C ASN A 413 12.94 -21.16 24.86
N ASN A 414 11.86 -21.63 24.21
CA ASN A 414 11.79 -21.83 22.77
C ASN A 414 11.21 -20.60 22.09
N VAL A 415 11.77 -20.21 20.95
CA VAL A 415 11.31 -19.09 20.12
C VAL A 415 10.23 -19.55 19.16
N VAL A 416 9.11 -18.84 19.12
CA VAL A 416 7.93 -19.22 18.33
C VAL A 416 7.34 -17.99 17.64
N CYS A 417 6.93 -18.17 16.39
CA CYS A 417 6.09 -17.22 15.66
C CYS A 417 4.62 -17.55 15.94
N PHE A 418 3.98 -16.79 16.84
CA PHE A 418 2.64 -17.11 17.34
C PHE A 418 1.54 -16.72 16.36
N ASP A 419 1.71 -15.59 15.67
CA ASP A 419 0.82 -15.10 14.63
C ASP A 419 1.67 -14.47 13.51
N ALA A 420 1.16 -14.49 12.29
CA ALA A 420 1.87 -14.02 11.12
C ALA A 420 0.93 -13.44 10.08
N LYS A 421 1.34 -12.31 9.52
CA LYS A 421 0.72 -11.67 8.36
C LYS A 421 1.76 -11.54 7.26
N ILE A 422 1.47 -12.10 6.10
CA ILE A 422 2.37 -12.06 4.93
C ILE A 422 1.62 -11.37 3.79
N SER A 423 2.28 -10.38 3.18
CA SER A 423 1.82 -9.67 1.99
C SER A 423 2.77 -9.96 0.83
N PHE A 424 2.25 -10.07 -0.38
CA PHE A 424 2.97 -10.55 -1.56
C PHE A 424 3.13 -9.46 -2.62
N ASP A 425 4.09 -9.63 -3.54
CA ASP A 425 4.21 -8.81 -4.75
C ASP A 425 3.40 -9.42 -5.91
N ASP A 426 2.46 -8.65 -6.42
CA ASP A 426 1.53 -9.08 -7.47
C ASP A 426 2.18 -9.19 -8.81
N ASN A 427 3.21 -8.38 -9.03
CA ASN A 427 4.03 -8.49 -10.21
C ASN A 427 4.78 -9.83 -10.25
N ALA A 428 4.90 -10.53 -9.12
CA ALA A 428 5.50 -11.86 -9.04
C ALA A 428 4.49 -13.02 -9.08
N SER A 429 3.17 -12.74 -9.09
CA SER A 429 2.10 -13.77 -9.07
C SER A 429 2.27 -14.85 -10.13
N PHE A 430 2.75 -14.47 -11.33
CA PHE A 430 2.98 -15.42 -12.44
C PHE A 430 4.04 -16.49 -12.13
N LYS A 431 4.91 -16.26 -11.14
CA LYS A 431 5.91 -17.22 -10.67
C LYS A 431 5.39 -18.16 -9.59
N HIS A 432 4.29 -17.78 -8.91
CA HIS A 432 3.77 -18.43 -7.70
C HIS A 432 2.32 -18.95 -7.88
N PRO A 433 2.04 -19.83 -8.86
CA PRO A 433 0.69 -20.35 -9.10
C PRO A 433 0.11 -21.11 -7.90
N GLU A 434 0.93 -21.63 -7.00
CA GLU A 434 0.52 -22.27 -5.76
C GLU A 434 0.00 -21.29 -4.72
N LEU A 435 0.48 -20.04 -4.69
CA LEU A 435 -0.03 -18.99 -3.81
C LEU A 435 -1.36 -18.46 -4.32
N GLU A 436 -1.52 -18.34 -5.63
CA GLU A 436 -2.80 -17.96 -6.25
C GLU A 436 -3.93 -18.94 -5.89
N GLN A 437 -3.61 -20.23 -5.80
CA GLN A 437 -4.57 -21.27 -5.37
C GLN A 437 -4.99 -21.13 -3.90
N MET A 438 -4.23 -20.39 -3.10
CA MET A 438 -4.55 -20.13 -1.69
C MET A 438 -5.46 -18.92 -1.51
N ARG A 439 -5.66 -18.09 -2.55
CA ARG A 439 -6.45 -16.87 -2.48
C ARG A 439 -7.91 -17.14 -2.15
N ASP A 440 -8.43 -16.45 -1.14
CA ASP A 440 -9.83 -16.51 -0.77
C ASP A 440 -10.61 -15.27 -1.23
N THR A 441 -11.14 -15.35 -2.46
CA THR A 441 -11.96 -14.27 -3.04
C THR A 441 -13.31 -14.06 -2.34
N THR A 442 -13.71 -14.91 -1.39
CA THR A 442 -15.01 -14.78 -0.72
C THR A 442 -15.04 -13.69 0.34
N GLU A 443 -13.87 -13.23 0.79
CA GLU A 443 -13.71 -12.12 1.74
C GLU A 443 -13.39 -10.78 1.07
N GLU A 444 -13.20 -10.79 -0.25
CA GLU A 444 -12.88 -9.60 -1.04
C GLU A 444 -14.15 -8.97 -1.61
N ASP A 445 -14.07 -7.71 -2.05
CA ASP A 445 -15.20 -7.07 -2.74
C ASP A 445 -15.45 -7.76 -4.09
N PRO A 446 -16.65 -8.32 -4.34
CA PRO A 446 -16.97 -8.98 -5.61
C PRO A 446 -16.75 -8.09 -6.84
N ARG A 447 -16.86 -6.76 -6.69
CA ARG A 447 -16.59 -5.79 -7.75
C ARG A 447 -15.10 -5.70 -8.09
N GLU A 448 -14.24 -5.76 -7.07
CA GLU A 448 -12.78 -5.79 -7.24
C GLU A 448 -12.34 -7.09 -7.91
N VAL A 449 -12.90 -8.23 -7.47
CA VAL A 449 -12.62 -9.54 -8.08
C VAL A 449 -13.03 -9.58 -9.56
N GLU A 450 -14.19 -9.03 -9.91
CA GLU A 450 -14.66 -8.99 -11.30
C GLU A 450 -13.83 -8.00 -12.16
N ALA A 451 -13.44 -6.87 -11.59
CA ALA A 451 -12.55 -5.91 -12.25
C ALA A 451 -11.20 -6.54 -12.59
N GLU A 452 -10.57 -7.23 -11.63
CA GLU A 452 -9.26 -7.85 -11.81
C GLU A 452 -9.29 -8.94 -12.89
N ARG A 453 -10.36 -9.73 -12.98
CA ARG A 453 -10.55 -10.71 -14.07
C ARG A 453 -10.54 -10.09 -15.46
N CYS A 454 -10.91 -8.81 -15.55
CA CYS A 454 -10.89 -8.02 -16.78
C CYS A 454 -9.58 -7.22 -16.95
N GLY A 455 -8.62 -7.36 -16.03
CA GLY A 455 -7.39 -6.58 -16.01
C GLY A 455 -7.63 -5.10 -15.69
N LEU A 456 -8.61 -4.80 -14.84
CA LEU A 456 -8.93 -3.45 -14.38
C LEU A 456 -8.50 -3.28 -12.93
N ASN A 457 -7.93 -2.11 -12.61
CA ASN A 457 -7.60 -1.76 -11.23
C ASN A 457 -8.78 -1.00 -10.63
N TYR A 458 -9.60 -1.68 -9.82
CA TYR A 458 -10.77 -1.12 -9.15
C TYR A 458 -10.57 -1.17 -7.64
N VAL A 459 -11.02 -0.13 -6.92
CA VAL A 459 -11.16 -0.16 -5.46
C VAL A 459 -12.50 0.47 -5.10
N GLY A 460 -13.33 -0.26 -4.35
CA GLY A 460 -14.63 0.22 -3.89
C GLY A 460 -14.51 1.28 -2.80
N MET A 461 -15.40 2.28 -2.81
CA MET A 461 -15.47 3.33 -1.78
C MET A 461 -16.93 3.65 -1.42
N ASP A 462 -17.14 4.44 -0.37
CA ASP A 462 -18.47 4.73 0.18
C ASP A 462 -19.19 5.94 -0.47
N GLY A 463 -18.64 6.48 -1.56
CA GLY A 463 -19.18 7.64 -2.23
C GLY A 463 -20.33 7.35 -3.21
N ASN A 464 -20.71 8.38 -3.96
CA ASN A 464 -21.85 8.33 -4.87
C ASN A 464 -21.51 8.74 -6.32
N ILE A 465 -20.26 9.09 -6.60
CA ILE A 465 -19.81 9.42 -7.95
C ILE A 465 -18.85 8.35 -8.46
N GLY A 466 -19.30 7.57 -9.43
CA GLY A 466 -18.48 6.56 -10.09
C GLY A 466 -17.41 7.22 -10.95
N CYS A 467 -16.17 6.79 -10.83
CA CYS A 467 -15.06 7.31 -11.63
C CYS A 467 -14.62 6.24 -12.63
N LEU A 468 -14.41 6.62 -13.90
CA LEU A 468 -13.73 5.79 -14.91
C LEU A 468 -12.63 6.64 -15.53
N VAL A 469 -11.38 6.26 -15.28
CA VAL A 469 -10.22 7.06 -15.65
C VAL A 469 -9.14 6.18 -16.26
N ASN A 470 -8.31 6.74 -17.14
CA ASN A 470 -7.11 6.07 -17.62
C ASN A 470 -5.85 6.66 -16.95
N GLY A 471 -5.10 5.81 -16.26
CA GLY A 471 -3.91 6.13 -15.49
C GLY A 471 -4.19 6.38 -14.01
N ALA A 472 -3.54 5.61 -13.14
CA ALA A 472 -3.69 5.68 -11.68
C ALA A 472 -3.54 7.09 -11.09
N GLY A 473 -2.54 7.87 -11.52
CA GLY A 473 -2.35 9.24 -11.03
C GLY A 473 -3.50 10.18 -11.40
N LEU A 474 -4.06 10.04 -12.61
CA LEU A 474 -5.22 10.81 -13.03
C LEU A 474 -6.49 10.34 -12.32
N ALA A 475 -6.62 9.05 -12.05
CA ALA A 475 -7.74 8.50 -11.29
C ALA A 475 -7.79 9.09 -9.87
N LEU A 476 -6.65 9.13 -9.17
CA LEU A 476 -6.53 9.79 -7.87
C LEU A 476 -6.86 11.29 -7.95
N ALA A 477 -6.29 12.02 -8.93
CA ALA A 477 -6.59 13.44 -9.09
C ALA A 477 -8.08 13.71 -9.40
N THR A 478 -8.74 12.81 -10.13
CA THR A 478 -10.18 12.89 -10.44
C THR A 478 -11.02 12.69 -9.18
N MET A 479 -10.62 11.74 -8.32
CA MET A 479 -11.24 11.53 -7.02
C MET A 479 -11.06 12.75 -6.10
N ASP A 480 -9.85 13.31 -6.07
CA ASP A 480 -9.52 14.49 -5.26
C ASP A 480 -10.33 15.70 -5.70
N ILE A 481 -10.45 15.96 -6.99
CA ILE A 481 -11.23 17.12 -7.48
C ILE A 481 -12.74 16.96 -7.23
N ILE A 482 -13.28 15.74 -7.32
CA ILE A 482 -14.65 15.44 -6.86
C ILE A 482 -14.80 15.79 -5.37
N LYS A 483 -13.80 15.42 -4.56
CA LYS A 483 -13.80 15.70 -3.12
C LYS A 483 -13.68 17.20 -2.82
N LEU A 484 -12.88 17.93 -3.58
CA LEU A 484 -12.75 19.39 -3.50
C LEU A 484 -14.08 20.10 -3.76
N HIS A 485 -14.90 19.57 -4.69
CA HIS A 485 -16.26 20.08 -4.97
C HIS A 485 -17.33 19.59 -3.99
N GLY A 486 -16.95 18.83 -2.94
CA GLY A 486 -17.83 18.51 -1.81
C GLY A 486 -18.60 17.20 -1.91
N ALA A 487 -18.36 16.37 -2.93
CA ALA A 487 -18.91 15.01 -2.99
C ALA A 487 -17.87 13.97 -2.55
N THR A 488 -18.23 12.70 -2.57
CA THR A 488 -17.30 11.60 -2.28
C THR A 488 -17.29 10.63 -3.46
N PRO A 489 -16.12 10.26 -4.00
CA PRO A 489 -16.01 9.28 -5.08
C PRO A 489 -16.47 7.90 -4.58
N ALA A 490 -17.23 7.18 -5.41
CA ALA A 490 -17.73 5.83 -5.13
C ALA A 490 -16.68 4.75 -5.37
N ASN A 491 -15.62 5.06 -6.12
CA ASN A 491 -14.57 4.11 -6.43
C ASN A 491 -13.31 4.82 -6.94
N PHE A 492 -12.20 4.09 -6.88
CA PHE A 492 -11.07 4.24 -7.79
C PHE A 492 -11.24 3.25 -8.95
N LEU A 493 -10.99 3.66 -10.19
CA LEU A 493 -10.95 2.75 -11.33
C LEU A 493 -10.01 3.28 -12.42
N ASP A 494 -8.93 2.53 -12.65
CA ASP A 494 -7.99 2.75 -13.73
C ASP A 494 -8.16 1.66 -14.80
N VAL A 495 -8.58 2.06 -16.00
CA VAL A 495 -8.71 1.18 -17.18
C VAL A 495 -7.39 0.95 -17.92
N GLY A 496 -6.33 1.68 -17.56
CA GLY A 496 -5.01 1.63 -18.17
C GLY A 496 -4.91 2.42 -19.49
N GLY A 497 -3.67 2.65 -19.94
CA GLY A 497 -3.39 3.41 -21.17
C GLY A 497 -3.67 2.66 -22.48
N GLY A 498 -3.90 1.35 -22.43
CA GLY A 498 -4.17 0.49 -23.61
C GLY A 498 -5.57 -0.13 -23.59
N ALA A 499 -6.52 0.50 -22.89
CA ALA A 499 -7.84 -0.06 -22.64
C ALA A 499 -8.58 -0.46 -23.93
N THR A 500 -9.08 -1.69 -23.96
CA THR A 500 -9.93 -2.20 -25.06
C THR A 500 -11.39 -1.81 -24.86
N THR A 501 -12.19 -1.84 -25.93
CA THR A 501 -13.64 -1.60 -25.85
C THR A 501 -14.33 -2.55 -24.87
N THR A 502 -13.90 -3.81 -24.81
CA THR A 502 -14.40 -4.81 -23.86
C THR A 502 -14.10 -4.43 -22.41
N GLN A 503 -12.87 -3.99 -22.11
CA GLN A 503 -12.49 -3.55 -20.77
C GLN A 503 -13.29 -2.33 -20.31
N VAL A 504 -13.47 -1.34 -21.20
CA VAL A 504 -14.31 -0.17 -20.92
C VAL A 504 -15.76 -0.56 -20.65
N SER A 505 -16.30 -1.53 -21.41
CA SER A 505 -17.66 -2.02 -21.20
C SER A 505 -17.84 -2.72 -19.84
N GLN A 506 -16.88 -3.56 -19.43
CA GLN A 506 -16.92 -4.20 -18.11
C GLN A 506 -16.72 -3.20 -16.97
N ALA A 507 -15.78 -2.26 -17.12
CA ALA A 507 -15.59 -1.15 -16.20
C ALA A 507 -16.90 -0.40 -15.95
N PHE A 508 -17.61 -0.07 -17.03
CA PHE A 508 -18.88 0.63 -16.93
C PHE A 508 -19.97 -0.23 -16.26
N LYS A 509 -20.02 -1.53 -16.56
CA LYS A 509 -20.95 -2.47 -15.92
C LYS A 509 -20.78 -2.49 -14.40
N ILE A 510 -19.54 -2.59 -13.94
CA ILE A 510 -19.18 -2.60 -12.52
C ILE A 510 -19.68 -1.32 -11.83
N LEU A 511 -19.52 -0.15 -12.48
CA LEU A 511 -20.01 1.13 -11.96
C LEU A 511 -21.53 1.22 -11.91
N THR A 512 -22.23 0.71 -12.93
CA THR A 512 -23.69 0.76 -12.97
C THR A 512 -24.38 -0.24 -12.04
N ASP A 513 -23.72 -1.35 -11.72
CA ASP A 513 -24.23 -2.36 -10.79
C ASP A 513 -24.15 -1.88 -9.32
N ASP A 514 -23.30 -0.88 -9.04
CA ASP A 514 -23.21 -0.25 -7.73
C ASP A 514 -24.39 0.71 -7.48
N LYS A 515 -25.24 0.35 -6.51
CA LYS A 515 -26.43 1.12 -6.13
C LYS A 515 -26.12 2.47 -5.49
N ASN A 516 -24.91 2.65 -4.96
CA ASN A 516 -24.48 3.91 -4.36
C ASN A 516 -24.17 4.97 -5.43
N VAL A 517 -23.77 4.55 -6.64
CA VAL A 517 -23.43 5.44 -7.74
C VAL A 517 -24.69 6.17 -8.25
N LYS A 518 -24.65 7.50 -8.19
CA LYS A 518 -25.69 8.43 -8.66
C LYS A 518 -25.28 9.23 -9.88
N THR A 519 -23.99 9.31 -10.18
CA THR A 519 -23.46 9.91 -11.41
C THR A 519 -22.13 9.25 -11.74
N ILE A 520 -21.79 9.14 -13.03
CA ILE A 520 -20.49 8.62 -13.47
C ILE A 520 -19.70 9.73 -14.14
N LEU A 521 -18.47 9.96 -13.67
CA LEU A 521 -17.48 10.81 -14.30
C LEU A 521 -16.48 9.95 -15.07
N VAL A 522 -16.52 10.04 -16.40
CA VAL A 522 -15.53 9.47 -17.29
C VAL A 522 -14.49 10.54 -17.62
N ASN A 523 -13.28 10.41 -17.11
CA ASN A 523 -12.19 11.35 -17.37
C ASN A 523 -11.07 10.65 -18.12
N ILE A 524 -10.91 10.97 -19.41
CA ILE A 524 -9.90 10.36 -20.25
C ILE A 524 -8.92 11.41 -20.74
N PHE A 525 -7.64 11.19 -20.43
CA PHE A 525 -6.54 11.91 -21.04
C PHE A 525 -5.83 10.98 -22.01
N GLY A 526 -6.15 11.14 -23.28
CA GLY A 526 -5.61 10.42 -24.42
C GLY A 526 -4.11 10.63 -24.59
N GLY A 527 -3.44 9.53 -24.91
CA GLY A 527 -2.01 9.44 -25.16
C GLY A 527 -1.80 8.18 -26.00
N ILE A 528 -1.51 7.06 -25.33
CA ILE A 528 -1.58 5.72 -25.94
C ILE A 528 -3.04 5.32 -26.20
N ALA A 529 -3.95 5.65 -25.28
CA ALA A 529 -5.38 5.41 -25.43
C ALA A 529 -6.00 6.39 -26.44
N SER A 530 -6.73 5.87 -27.43
CA SER A 530 -7.54 6.68 -28.36
C SER A 530 -8.85 7.09 -27.70
N CYS A 531 -9.17 8.39 -27.73
CA CYS A 531 -10.47 8.87 -27.24
C CYS A 531 -11.64 8.26 -28.00
N LEU A 532 -11.45 7.94 -29.29
CA LEU A 532 -12.46 7.28 -30.10
C LEU A 532 -12.72 5.85 -29.60
N THR A 533 -11.68 5.06 -29.32
CA THR A 533 -11.84 3.70 -28.80
C THR A 533 -12.59 3.68 -27.46
N ILE A 534 -12.30 4.64 -26.57
CA ILE A 534 -13.03 4.76 -25.30
C ILE A 534 -14.49 5.16 -25.55
N ALA A 535 -14.74 6.15 -26.43
CA ALA A 535 -16.08 6.57 -26.79
C ALA A 535 -16.91 5.43 -27.40
N GLU A 536 -16.34 4.65 -28.32
CA GLU A 536 -16.97 3.46 -28.91
C GLU A 536 -17.23 2.38 -27.85
N GLY A 537 -16.28 2.16 -26.94
CA GLY A 537 -16.45 1.25 -25.80
C GLY A 537 -17.61 1.66 -24.90
N LEU A 538 -17.72 2.95 -24.58
CA LEU A 538 -18.79 3.52 -23.77
C LEU A 538 -20.16 3.37 -24.46
N VAL A 539 -20.26 3.74 -25.75
CA VAL A 539 -21.50 3.59 -26.53
C VAL A 539 -21.90 2.11 -26.60
N THR A 540 -20.94 1.21 -26.84
CA THR A 540 -21.18 -0.23 -26.89
C THR A 540 -21.69 -0.76 -25.55
N ALA A 541 -21.12 -0.30 -24.44
CA ALA A 541 -21.56 -0.65 -23.09
C ALA A 541 -23.02 -0.24 -22.87
N LEU A 542 -23.33 1.02 -23.15
CA LEU A 542 -24.65 1.61 -22.94
C LEU A 542 -25.74 1.02 -23.84
N GLN A 543 -25.40 0.57 -25.05
CA GLN A 543 -26.34 -0.14 -25.92
C GLN A 543 -26.67 -1.56 -25.44
N ASN A 544 -25.71 -2.23 -24.82
CA ASN A 544 -25.86 -3.61 -24.37
C ASN A 544 -26.45 -3.74 -22.96
N MET A 545 -26.54 -2.64 -22.22
CA MET A 545 -27.07 -2.61 -20.85
C MET A 545 -28.55 -2.18 -20.84
N PRO A 546 -29.40 -2.80 -20.00
CA PRO A 546 -30.77 -2.35 -19.82
C PRO A 546 -30.78 -0.94 -19.22
N LYS A 547 -31.37 0.00 -19.97
CA LYS A 547 -31.62 1.43 -19.65
C LYS A 547 -30.85 1.96 -18.43
N VAL A 548 -29.60 2.38 -18.67
CA VAL A 548 -28.81 3.10 -17.68
C VAL A 548 -29.52 4.41 -17.32
N THR A 549 -29.81 4.60 -16.04
CA THR A 549 -30.52 5.79 -15.52
C THR A 549 -29.59 6.79 -14.85
N VAL A 550 -28.34 6.40 -14.63
CA VAL A 550 -27.30 7.21 -13.99
C VAL A 550 -26.76 8.23 -15.00
N PRO A 551 -26.80 9.54 -14.69
CA PRO A 551 -26.19 10.58 -15.54
C PRO A 551 -24.70 10.34 -15.75
N ILE A 552 -24.21 10.63 -16.95
CA ILE A 552 -22.82 10.42 -17.34
C ILE A 552 -22.21 11.75 -17.76
N VAL A 553 -21.15 12.16 -17.07
CA VAL A 553 -20.31 13.29 -17.46
C VAL A 553 -19.03 12.73 -18.07
N VAL A 554 -18.69 13.19 -19.27
CA VAL A 554 -17.50 12.71 -19.98
C VAL A 554 -16.60 13.89 -20.31
N ARG A 555 -15.33 13.75 -19.95
CA ARG A 555 -14.25 14.64 -20.35
C ARG A 555 -13.21 13.83 -21.12
N LEU A 556 -13.02 14.20 -22.39
CA LEU A 556 -12.03 13.60 -23.29
C LEU A 556 -10.99 14.67 -23.67
N GLN A 557 -9.71 14.33 -23.56
CA GLN A 557 -8.59 15.13 -24.07
C GLN A 557 -7.59 14.23 -24.80
N GLY A 558 -6.80 14.76 -25.74
CA GLY A 558 -5.73 14.01 -26.41
C GLY A 558 -6.09 13.44 -27.78
N ASN A 559 -5.55 12.27 -28.14
CA ASN A 559 -5.64 11.72 -29.50
C ASN A 559 -7.08 11.36 -29.91
N GLN A 560 -7.48 11.73 -31.13
CA GLN A 560 -8.82 11.53 -31.71
C GLN A 560 -9.98 12.04 -30.83
N VAL A 561 -9.75 13.13 -30.11
CA VAL A 561 -10.73 13.69 -29.17
C VAL A 561 -12.00 14.16 -29.86
N GLU A 562 -11.89 14.80 -31.02
CA GLU A 562 -13.06 15.34 -31.74
C GLU A 562 -13.91 14.21 -32.34
N GLU A 563 -13.27 13.17 -32.88
CA GLU A 563 -13.95 11.95 -33.34
C GLU A 563 -14.64 11.22 -32.19
N GLY A 564 -13.98 11.13 -31.02
CA GLY A 564 -14.58 10.56 -29.80
C GLY A 564 -15.80 11.34 -29.33
N LYS A 565 -15.69 12.68 -29.23
CA LYS A 565 -16.82 13.55 -28.87
C LYS A 565 -17.97 13.43 -29.86
N GLU A 566 -17.69 13.38 -31.16
CA GLU A 566 -18.70 13.21 -32.19
C GLU A 566 -19.38 11.83 -32.11
N CYS A 567 -18.63 10.76 -31.81
CA CYS A 567 -19.19 9.43 -31.55
C CYS A 567 -20.20 9.47 -30.40
N LEU A 568 -19.85 10.13 -29.28
CA LEU A 568 -20.75 10.29 -28.14
C LEU A 568 -21.99 11.11 -28.47
N ARG A 569 -21.85 12.23 -29.20
CA ARG A 569 -23.00 13.07 -29.61
C ARG A 569 -23.98 12.32 -30.51
N ARG A 570 -23.48 11.50 -31.43
CA ARG A 570 -24.30 10.71 -32.36
C ARG A 570 -25.03 9.54 -31.70
N SER A 571 -24.57 9.09 -30.55
CA SER A 571 -25.17 7.96 -29.83
C SER A 571 -26.62 8.22 -29.39
N GLY A 572 -27.02 9.49 -29.26
CA GLY A 572 -28.33 9.89 -28.75
C GLY A 572 -28.52 9.60 -27.26
N MET A 573 -27.45 9.26 -26.54
CA MET A 573 -27.46 8.98 -25.11
C MET A 573 -27.36 10.28 -24.30
N ASP A 574 -27.88 10.25 -23.08
CA ASP A 574 -27.82 11.37 -22.15
C ASP A 574 -26.42 11.48 -21.53
N ILE A 575 -25.49 12.04 -22.31
CA ILE A 575 -24.08 12.20 -21.96
C ILE A 575 -23.73 13.69 -21.97
N THR A 576 -23.24 14.19 -20.83
CA THR A 576 -22.79 15.57 -20.70
C THR A 576 -21.29 15.67 -20.99
N LEU A 577 -20.93 16.32 -22.09
CA LEU A 577 -19.53 16.57 -22.46
C LEU A 577 -18.98 17.83 -21.77
N ARG A 578 -17.75 17.74 -21.25
CA ARG A 578 -16.97 18.87 -20.73
C ARG A 578 -15.53 18.78 -21.24
N ASP A 579 -14.88 19.92 -21.41
CA ASP A 579 -13.49 19.99 -21.90
C ASP A 579 -12.49 20.06 -20.73
N ASP A 580 -12.87 20.76 -19.67
CA ASP A 580 -12.09 20.96 -18.46
C ASP A 580 -12.47 19.97 -17.35
N LEU A 581 -11.48 19.61 -16.52
CA LEU A 581 -11.67 18.62 -15.45
C LEU A 581 -12.43 19.22 -14.25
N ASP A 582 -12.20 20.49 -13.92
CA ASP A 582 -12.89 21.18 -12.83
C ASP A 582 -14.38 21.32 -13.13
N GLU A 583 -14.71 21.73 -14.36
CA GLU A 583 -16.09 21.80 -14.84
C GLU A 583 -16.78 20.43 -14.87
N ALA A 584 -16.06 19.37 -15.30
CA ALA A 584 -16.57 18.01 -15.32
C ALA A 584 -16.86 17.47 -13.92
N ALA A 585 -15.96 17.74 -12.97
CA ALA A 585 -16.15 17.38 -11.57
C ALA A 585 -17.35 18.14 -10.97
N GLN A 586 -17.40 19.46 -11.11
CA GLN A 586 -18.49 20.28 -10.59
C GLN A 586 -19.86 19.84 -11.14
N GLN A 587 -19.93 19.57 -12.45
CA GLN A 587 -21.13 19.04 -13.09
C GLN A 587 -21.54 17.68 -12.53
N SER A 588 -20.57 16.80 -12.28
CA SER A 588 -20.84 15.46 -11.72
C SER A 588 -21.41 15.55 -10.31
N VAL A 589 -20.87 16.46 -9.48
CA VAL A 589 -21.38 16.72 -8.13
C VAL A 589 -22.80 17.25 -8.14
N LEU A 590 -23.09 18.18 -9.05
CA LEU A 590 -24.44 18.74 -9.22
C LEU A 590 -25.46 17.65 -9.59
N LEU A 591 -25.11 16.77 -10.52
CA LEU A 591 -25.98 15.67 -10.96
C LEU A 591 -26.15 14.58 -9.90
N ALA A 592 -25.12 14.31 -9.10
CA ALA A 592 -25.19 13.31 -8.03
C ALA A 592 -26.05 13.76 -6.83
N SER A 593 -26.33 15.05 -6.74
CA SER A 593 -27.14 15.67 -5.68
C SER A 593 -28.61 15.89 -6.08
N ALA A 594 -28.95 15.66 -7.35
CA ALA A 594 -30.30 15.78 -7.89
C ALA A 594 -31.06 14.45 -7.77
#